data_AF-A0AAD1GQP1-F1
#
_entry.id   AF-A0AAD1GQP1-F1
#
_cell.length_a   1.000
_cell.length_b   1.000
_cell.length_c   1.000
_cell.angle_alpha   90.00
_cell.angle_beta   90.00
_cell.angle_gamma   90.00
#
_symmetry.space_group_name_H-M   'P 1'
#
loop_
_entity.id
_entity.type
_entity.pdbx_description
1 polymer ?
#
loop_
_entity_poly.entity_id
_entity_poly.type
_entity_poly.pdbx_seq_one_letter_code
_entity_poly.pdbx_strand_id
1 'polypeptide(L)'
;MAQHTPDLPPELLSLAQMPLFKRLAARFFGHGLTRLRAQHRASWLHGQADGFRSGHTAGFDYGYKEGRAEGLEEGRQVLLIRDSRSTEHPAPQVDDLLFDDWRLPLTAELKKRIKTDVTRLLPAHAQPSAAQWKMIFSDTPSTSVVAGAGAGKSTTLVLRIVLLSHYLGFELDSMTVVTFTRESRKDFIQKLIEVFALWGRTVSLKEARDLVRTFHSRILPMVRSLPGFERLQAFETQSHRAEAGDDDAQGNPFDLRINDAQRQQLNACYYNLYQRDARFRELILPLSRHALQLKELERDHPDVQKRVAVTELAAQRDEELCDAVEDLWFRAGAWPIKGIEPKRQTFEINGSTFHCHGYAPSLDAWVILGFDPREDARLNRPGAKLSIRAEWAVKRTLFQAFCRKPLIWLESYEASKRVLASMAGDASAGPGFDYKVKGELGSAPLLDCFVAAAGFIENLGLDVPDAVGRMSFAQDDPDRYFFEALSRYWRAFEDHLLDQSPPVMTYNRMFALFSEHSPENFKLLGMRCSGRFRT
;
A
#
# COMPACT_ATOMS: atom_id res chain seq x y z
N MET A 1 22.90 -5.09 40.83
CA MET A 1 21.99 -5.30 41.97
C MET A 1 22.31 -6.67 42.54
N ALA A 2 22.55 -6.74 43.86
CA ALA A 2 23.00 -7.95 44.54
C ALA A 2 21.98 -9.10 44.37
N GLN A 3 22.45 -10.27 43.98
CA GLN A 3 21.66 -11.50 43.93
C GLN A 3 21.29 -11.89 45.36
N HIS A 4 20.02 -11.70 45.72
CA HIS A 4 19.47 -12.23 46.95
C HIS A 4 19.13 -13.70 46.69
N THR A 5 20.04 -14.62 47.02
CA THR A 5 19.73 -16.04 47.16
C THR A 5 18.76 -16.16 48.35
N PRO A 6 17.52 -16.66 48.16
CA PRO A 6 16.69 -17.01 49.31
C PRO A 6 17.28 -18.27 49.96
N ASP A 7 17.51 -18.22 51.28
CA ASP A 7 17.99 -19.36 52.05
C ASP A 7 17.02 -20.55 51.88
N LEU A 8 17.52 -21.65 51.32
CA LEU A 8 16.80 -22.92 51.33
C LEU A 8 16.54 -23.32 52.79
N PRO A 9 15.34 -23.81 53.15
CA PRO A 9 15.11 -24.30 54.51
C PRO A 9 16.11 -25.42 54.80
N PRO A 10 16.72 -25.45 55.99
CA PRO A 10 17.73 -26.45 56.33
C PRO A 10 17.15 -27.85 56.13
N GLU A 11 17.89 -28.73 55.45
CA GLU A 11 17.51 -30.14 55.29
C GLU A 11 17.20 -30.74 56.67
N LEU A 12 15.91 -30.99 56.92
CA LEU A 12 15.46 -31.65 58.14
C LEU A 12 15.84 -33.14 58.05
N LEU A 13 17.01 -33.48 58.61
CA LEU A 13 17.46 -34.86 58.71
C LEU A 13 16.42 -35.70 59.46
N SER A 14 16.07 -36.84 58.90
CA SER A 14 15.11 -37.76 59.52
C SER A 14 15.64 -38.26 60.87
N LEU A 15 14.75 -38.49 61.85
CA LEU A 15 15.14 -39.00 63.19
C LEU A 15 15.97 -40.30 63.13
N ALA A 16 15.83 -41.07 62.04
CA ALA A 16 16.58 -42.30 61.77
C ALA A 16 18.05 -42.08 61.40
N GLN A 17 18.42 -40.87 60.99
CA GLN A 17 19.79 -40.50 60.62
C GLN A 17 20.55 -39.81 61.78
N MET A 18 19.88 -39.52 62.90
CA MET A 18 20.53 -38.89 64.06
C MET A 18 21.33 -39.88 64.93
N PRO A 19 22.47 -39.45 65.52
CA PRO A 19 23.24 -40.25 66.48
C PRO A 19 22.40 -40.74 67.67
N LEU A 20 22.71 -41.93 68.15
CA LEU A 20 21.91 -42.69 69.13
C LEU A 20 21.58 -41.90 70.41
N PHE A 21 22.55 -41.12 70.91
CA PHE A 21 22.37 -40.29 72.10
C PHE A 21 21.39 -39.12 71.88
N LYS A 22 21.48 -38.44 70.73
CA LYS A 22 20.55 -37.35 70.36
C LYS A 22 19.14 -37.89 70.14
N ARG A 23 19.00 -39.09 69.58
CA ARG A 23 17.71 -39.77 69.39
C ARG A 23 17.05 -40.14 70.72
N LEU A 24 17.82 -40.64 71.68
CA LEU A 24 17.32 -40.96 73.02
C LEU A 24 16.92 -39.70 73.78
N ALA A 25 17.74 -38.65 73.74
CA ALA A 25 17.40 -37.35 74.34
C ALA A 25 16.12 -36.77 73.73
N ALA A 26 15.99 -36.76 72.39
CA ALA A 26 14.79 -36.26 71.71
C ALA A 26 13.53 -37.07 72.09
N ARG A 27 13.64 -38.40 72.21
CA ARG A 27 12.54 -39.25 72.69
C ARG A 27 12.18 -38.97 74.15
N PHE A 28 13.17 -38.77 75.02
CA PHE A 28 12.95 -38.48 76.43
C PHE A 28 12.29 -37.11 76.64
N PHE A 29 12.79 -36.06 75.97
CA PHE A 29 12.17 -34.73 75.97
C PHE A 29 10.77 -34.74 75.34
N GLY A 30 10.59 -35.48 74.24
CA GLY A 30 9.28 -35.65 73.60
C GLY A 30 8.26 -36.31 74.54
N HIS A 31 8.62 -37.41 75.19
CA HIS A 31 7.75 -38.07 76.17
C HIS A 31 7.49 -37.23 77.42
N GLY A 32 8.48 -36.48 77.89
CA GLY A 32 8.32 -35.53 79.01
C GLY A 32 7.32 -34.42 78.69
N LEU A 33 7.44 -33.81 77.50
CA LEU A 33 6.54 -32.75 77.04
C LEU A 33 5.11 -33.25 76.78
N THR A 34 4.95 -34.48 76.27
CA THR A 34 3.64 -35.12 76.12
C THR A 34 2.99 -35.43 77.47
N ARG A 35 3.76 -35.91 78.47
CA ARG A 35 3.24 -36.16 79.83
C ARG A 35 2.83 -34.88 80.56
N LEU A 36 3.52 -33.77 80.30
CA LEU A 36 3.20 -32.46 80.88
C LEU A 36 2.01 -31.76 80.20
N ARG A 37 1.35 -32.39 79.22
CA ARG A 37 0.27 -31.79 78.39
C ARG A 37 0.67 -30.44 77.75
N ALA A 38 1.97 -30.19 77.57
CA ALA A 38 2.47 -28.95 76.97
C ALA A 38 2.33 -28.91 75.44
N GLN A 39 1.73 -29.93 74.83
CA GLN A 39 1.45 -29.99 73.40
C GLN A 39 -0.04 -29.70 73.16
N HIS A 40 -0.35 -28.47 72.75
CA HIS A 40 -1.70 -28.10 72.35
C HIS A 40 -2.03 -28.78 71.01
N ARG A 41 -2.79 -29.88 71.08
CA ARG A 41 -3.09 -30.75 69.93
C ARG A 41 -3.70 -30.00 68.75
N ALA A 42 -4.55 -29.00 69.02
CA ALA A 42 -5.14 -28.18 67.97
C ALA A 42 -4.10 -27.31 67.27
N SER A 43 -3.15 -26.72 67.99
CA SER A 43 -2.06 -25.93 67.39
C SER A 43 -1.09 -26.80 66.59
N TRP A 44 -0.85 -28.04 67.03
CA TRP A 44 -0.01 -28.98 66.29
C TRP A 44 -0.67 -29.42 64.98
N LEU A 45 -1.97 -29.75 65.02
CA LEU A 45 -2.74 -30.09 63.81
C LEU A 45 -2.88 -28.88 62.86
N HIS A 46 -3.05 -27.68 63.40
CA HIS A 46 -3.12 -26.46 62.60
C HIS A 46 -1.77 -26.16 61.94
N GLY A 47 -0.67 -26.25 62.68
CA GLY A 47 0.67 -26.09 62.13
C GLY A 47 1.03 -27.17 61.10
N GLN A 48 0.52 -28.40 61.26
CA GLN A 48 0.69 -29.47 60.26
C GLN A 48 -0.14 -29.19 59.00
N ALA A 49 -1.39 -28.76 59.15
CA ALA A 49 -2.26 -28.43 58.01
C ALA A 49 -1.78 -27.18 57.24
N ASP A 50 -1.28 -26.17 57.96
CA ASP A 50 -0.69 -24.97 57.36
C ASP A 50 0.68 -25.27 56.76
N GLY A 51 1.50 -26.11 57.39
CA GLY A 51 2.74 -26.61 56.81
C GLY A 51 2.50 -27.41 55.53
N PHE A 52 1.47 -28.26 55.50
CA PHE A 52 1.11 -29.02 54.30
C PHE A 52 0.56 -28.13 53.20
N ARG A 53 -0.31 -27.16 53.52
CA ARG A 53 -0.82 -26.19 52.52
C ARG A 53 0.26 -25.28 52.00
N SER A 54 1.04 -24.64 52.88
CA SER A 54 2.12 -23.74 52.46
C SER A 54 3.21 -24.49 51.69
N GLY A 55 3.60 -25.69 52.12
CA GLY A 55 4.56 -26.53 51.41
C GLY A 55 4.05 -27.04 50.06
N HIS A 56 2.79 -27.42 49.98
CA HIS A 56 2.18 -27.86 48.71
C HIS A 56 1.97 -26.70 47.75
N THR A 57 1.52 -25.53 48.22
CA THR A 57 1.37 -24.34 47.38
C THR A 57 2.74 -23.84 46.91
N ALA A 58 3.74 -23.79 47.80
CA ALA A 58 5.10 -23.39 47.42
C ALA A 58 5.73 -24.39 46.45
N GLY A 59 5.53 -25.70 46.65
CA GLY A 59 6.01 -26.74 45.73
C GLY A 59 5.29 -26.72 44.38
N PHE A 60 3.99 -26.44 44.36
CA PHE A 60 3.22 -26.27 43.13
C PHE A 60 3.63 -25.01 42.37
N ASP A 61 3.77 -23.87 43.05
CA ASP A 61 4.21 -22.62 42.43
C ASP A 61 5.66 -22.71 41.94
N TYR A 62 6.53 -23.40 42.69
CA TYR A 62 7.90 -23.68 42.27
C TYR A 62 7.92 -24.58 41.03
N GLY A 63 7.24 -25.72 41.06
CA GLY A 63 7.16 -26.64 39.92
C GLY A 63 6.46 -26.04 38.70
N TYR A 64 5.46 -25.17 38.91
CA TYR A 64 4.80 -24.42 37.83
C TYR A 64 5.73 -23.35 37.26
N LYS A 65 6.53 -22.66 38.09
CA LYS A 65 7.52 -21.68 37.61
C LYS A 65 8.69 -22.36 36.91
N GLU A 66 9.20 -23.47 37.42
CA GLU A 66 10.24 -24.28 36.77
C GLU A 66 9.70 -24.85 35.46
N GLY A 67 8.58 -25.58 35.46
CA GLY A 67 8.02 -26.15 34.23
C GLY A 67 7.59 -25.09 33.21
N ARG A 68 7.19 -23.90 33.66
CA ARG A 68 6.94 -22.75 32.76
C ARG A 68 8.24 -22.14 32.25
N ALA A 69 9.30 -22.07 33.04
CA ALA A 69 10.61 -21.58 32.59
C ALA A 69 11.27 -22.58 31.64
N GLU A 70 11.18 -23.87 31.92
CA GLU A 70 11.64 -24.98 31.09
C GLU A 70 10.84 -25.03 29.78
N GLY A 71 9.51 -24.94 29.83
CA GLY A 71 8.66 -24.83 28.64
C GLY A 71 8.85 -23.51 27.86
N LEU A 72 9.27 -22.42 28.54
CA LEU A 72 9.63 -21.16 27.89
C LEU A 72 11.03 -21.24 27.25
N GLU A 73 11.96 -22.01 27.82
CA GLU A 73 13.27 -22.30 27.22
C GLU A 73 13.18 -23.30 26.05
N GLU A 74 12.38 -24.37 26.18
CA GLU A 74 12.07 -25.30 25.09
C GLU A 74 11.25 -24.64 23.98
N GLY A 75 10.38 -23.68 24.33
CA GLY A 75 9.66 -22.82 23.39
C GLY A 75 10.47 -21.62 22.90
N ARG A 76 11.66 -21.37 23.45
CA ARG A 76 12.55 -20.30 22.99
C ARG A 76 13.17 -20.78 21.69
N GLN A 77 12.78 -20.17 20.58
CA GLN A 77 13.57 -20.22 19.35
C GLN A 77 14.87 -19.46 19.59
N VAL A 78 15.83 -20.11 20.24
CA VAL A 78 17.22 -19.64 20.28
C VAL A 78 17.77 -19.85 18.87
N LEU A 79 18.14 -18.76 18.22
CA LEU A 79 18.96 -18.78 17.01
C LEU A 79 20.29 -19.46 17.33
N LEU A 80 20.33 -20.77 17.14
CA LEU A 80 21.53 -21.55 17.18
C LEU A 80 22.26 -21.27 15.86
N ILE A 81 23.11 -20.25 15.86
CA ILE A 81 24.02 -20.00 14.73
C ILE A 81 25.07 -21.11 14.75
N ARG A 82 24.71 -22.27 14.21
CA ARG A 82 25.69 -23.18 13.60
C ARG A 82 25.91 -22.65 12.20
N ASP A 83 27.16 -22.35 11.88
CA ASP A 83 27.57 -22.19 10.48
C ASP A 83 27.46 -23.57 9.81
N SER A 84 26.26 -23.87 9.33
CA SER A 84 25.94 -25.01 8.48
C SER A 84 25.89 -24.58 7.02
N ARG A 85 26.76 -23.64 6.61
CA ARG A 85 26.97 -23.44 5.19
C ARG A 85 27.49 -24.75 4.65
N SER A 86 26.65 -25.39 3.84
CA SER A 86 27.07 -26.51 3.00
C SER A 86 28.27 -26.05 2.18
N THR A 87 29.44 -26.67 2.39
CA THR A 87 30.57 -26.58 1.45
C THR A 87 30.26 -27.30 0.14
N GLU A 88 29.21 -28.11 0.13
CA GLU A 88 28.66 -28.67 -1.09
C GLU A 88 27.73 -27.62 -1.71
N HIS A 89 28.02 -27.27 -2.96
CA HIS A 89 27.15 -26.48 -3.81
C HIS A 89 26.31 -27.45 -4.66
N PRO A 90 25.23 -28.05 -4.14
CA PRO A 90 24.33 -28.78 -5.03
C PRO A 90 23.69 -27.78 -5.99
N ALA A 91 23.68 -28.15 -7.27
CA ALA A 91 22.89 -27.45 -8.27
C ALA A 91 21.41 -27.45 -7.83
N PRO A 92 20.62 -26.43 -8.23
CA PRO A 92 19.18 -26.44 -7.99
C PRO A 92 18.59 -27.77 -8.47
N GLN A 93 17.79 -28.42 -7.61
CA GLN A 93 17.00 -29.56 -8.06
C GLN A 93 15.98 -29.05 -9.07
N VAL A 94 15.95 -29.70 -10.22
CA VAL A 94 14.92 -29.47 -11.23
C VAL A 94 13.70 -30.28 -10.80
N ASP A 95 12.62 -29.57 -10.47
CA ASP A 95 11.31 -30.20 -10.37
C ASP A 95 10.77 -30.35 -11.80
N ASP A 96 11.02 -31.52 -12.41
CA ASP A 96 10.56 -31.84 -13.77
C ASP A 96 9.02 -31.98 -13.84
N LEU A 97 8.31 -31.98 -12.71
CA LEU A 97 6.88 -32.33 -12.61
C LEU A 97 6.15 -31.45 -11.58
N LEU A 98 6.18 -30.13 -11.79
CA LEU A 98 5.32 -29.16 -11.05
C LEU A 98 3.82 -29.52 -11.09
N PHE A 99 3.41 -30.32 -12.09
CA PHE A 99 2.09 -30.95 -12.23
C PHE A 99 2.27 -32.41 -12.67
N ASP A 100 1.39 -33.31 -12.21
CA ASP A 100 1.33 -34.69 -12.71
C ASP A 100 1.11 -34.71 -14.25
N ASP A 101 1.67 -35.69 -14.97
CA ASP A 101 1.46 -35.89 -16.43
C ASP A 101 0.05 -36.43 -16.72
N TRP A 102 -0.94 -35.60 -16.37
CA TRP A 102 -2.35 -35.81 -16.65
C TRP A 102 -2.72 -35.11 -17.96
N ARG A 103 -3.42 -35.83 -18.84
CA ARG A 103 -3.94 -35.29 -20.10
C ARG A 103 -5.45 -35.38 -20.16
N LEU A 104 -6.05 -34.37 -20.78
CA LEU A 104 -7.49 -34.40 -21.00
C LEU A 104 -7.88 -35.52 -21.97
N PRO A 105 -8.97 -36.26 -21.71
CA PRO A 105 -9.40 -37.40 -22.52
C PRO A 105 -10.07 -36.96 -23.84
N LEU A 106 -9.29 -36.35 -24.74
CA LEU A 106 -9.76 -35.81 -26.02
C LEU A 106 -9.63 -36.83 -27.16
N THR A 107 -10.64 -37.69 -27.33
CA THR A 107 -10.67 -38.68 -28.44
C THR A 107 -10.91 -38.01 -29.81
N ALA A 108 -10.55 -38.71 -30.89
CA ALA A 108 -10.76 -38.21 -32.26
C ALA A 108 -12.25 -38.02 -32.58
N GLU A 109 -13.09 -38.93 -32.06
CA GLU A 109 -14.55 -38.89 -32.18
C GLU A 109 -15.11 -37.65 -31.49
N LEU A 110 -14.61 -37.34 -30.29
CA LEU A 110 -15.02 -36.15 -29.55
C LEU A 110 -14.64 -34.86 -30.30
N LYS A 111 -13.41 -34.77 -30.79
CA LYS A 111 -12.95 -33.63 -31.60
C LYS A 111 -13.80 -33.44 -32.85
N LYS A 112 -14.17 -34.54 -33.52
CA LYS A 112 -15.06 -34.51 -34.70
C LYS A 112 -16.46 -34.01 -34.34
N ARG A 113 -17.05 -34.55 -33.28
CA ARG A 113 -18.38 -34.14 -32.77
C ARG A 113 -18.42 -32.64 -32.48
N ILE A 114 -17.44 -32.13 -31.75
CA ILE A 114 -17.36 -30.71 -31.39
C ILE A 114 -17.22 -29.83 -32.63
N LYS A 115 -16.36 -30.20 -33.58
CA LYS A 115 -16.22 -29.45 -34.83
C LYS A 115 -17.55 -29.40 -35.60
N THR A 116 -18.26 -30.51 -35.69
CA THR A 116 -19.58 -30.57 -36.33
C THR A 116 -20.60 -29.67 -35.63
N ASP A 117 -20.66 -29.71 -34.30
CA ASP A 117 -21.56 -28.86 -33.53
C ASP A 117 -21.21 -27.38 -33.67
N VAL A 118 -19.93 -27.01 -33.62
CA VAL A 118 -19.46 -25.63 -33.82
C VAL A 118 -19.80 -25.12 -35.23
N THR A 119 -19.63 -25.94 -36.27
CA THR A 119 -20.03 -25.60 -37.64
C THR A 119 -21.53 -25.38 -37.78
N ARG A 120 -22.34 -26.13 -37.02
CA ARG A 120 -23.81 -26.02 -37.03
C ARG A 120 -24.33 -24.83 -36.23
N LEU A 121 -23.72 -24.56 -35.08
CA LEU A 121 -24.25 -23.63 -34.07
C LEU A 121 -23.69 -22.21 -34.20
N LEU A 122 -22.44 -22.04 -34.68
CA LEU A 122 -21.83 -20.72 -34.83
C LEU A 122 -21.96 -20.16 -36.26
N PRO A 123 -22.14 -18.84 -36.41
CA PRO A 123 -22.14 -18.19 -37.72
C PRO A 123 -20.76 -18.24 -38.39
N ALA A 124 -20.70 -18.04 -39.71
CA ALA A 124 -19.48 -18.17 -40.50
C ALA A 124 -18.30 -17.31 -40.00
N HIS A 125 -18.57 -16.11 -39.51
CA HIS A 125 -17.54 -15.19 -38.99
C HIS A 125 -17.01 -15.57 -37.60
N ALA A 126 -17.69 -16.47 -36.88
CA ALA A 126 -17.31 -16.92 -35.54
C ALA A 126 -16.67 -18.32 -35.53
N GLN A 127 -16.43 -18.89 -36.72
CA GLN A 127 -15.81 -20.21 -36.85
C GLN A 127 -14.33 -20.17 -36.41
N PRO A 128 -13.86 -21.12 -35.58
CA PRO A 128 -12.49 -21.08 -35.11
C PRO A 128 -11.46 -21.37 -36.21
N SER A 129 -10.36 -20.63 -36.20
CA SER A 129 -9.19 -20.89 -37.04
C SER A 129 -8.44 -22.16 -36.60
N ALA A 130 -7.51 -22.65 -37.44
CA ALA A 130 -6.67 -23.80 -37.08
C ALA A 130 -5.88 -23.59 -35.77
N ALA A 131 -5.36 -22.38 -35.55
CA ALA A 131 -4.65 -22.02 -34.32
C ALA A 131 -5.59 -21.99 -33.10
N GLN A 132 -6.81 -21.49 -33.27
CA GLN A 132 -7.83 -21.49 -32.21
C GLN A 132 -8.28 -22.91 -31.87
N TRP A 133 -8.45 -23.80 -32.85
CA TRP A 133 -8.72 -25.22 -32.60
C TRP A 133 -7.59 -25.91 -31.85
N LYS A 134 -6.34 -25.56 -32.14
CA LYS A 134 -5.18 -26.08 -31.38
C LYS A 134 -5.27 -25.68 -29.89
N MET A 135 -5.69 -24.45 -29.61
CA MET A 135 -5.90 -23.96 -28.24
C MET A 135 -7.11 -24.63 -27.56
N ILE A 136 -8.23 -24.75 -28.27
CA ILE A 136 -9.45 -25.42 -27.76
C ILE A 136 -9.16 -26.89 -27.42
N PHE A 137 -8.39 -27.60 -28.25
CA PHE A 137 -8.09 -29.02 -28.05
C PHE A 137 -6.75 -29.29 -27.37
N SER A 138 -6.18 -28.30 -26.68
CA SER A 138 -4.98 -28.54 -25.88
C SER A 138 -5.29 -29.55 -24.77
N ASP A 139 -4.52 -30.62 -24.69
CA ASP A 139 -4.70 -31.73 -23.76
C ASP A 139 -3.85 -31.60 -22.49
N THR A 140 -2.92 -30.63 -22.44
CA THR A 140 -2.00 -30.43 -21.32
C THR A 140 -2.63 -29.64 -20.16
N PRO A 141 -2.16 -29.86 -18.92
CA PRO A 141 -2.67 -29.15 -17.73
C PRO A 141 -2.30 -27.66 -17.74
N SER A 142 -1.21 -27.30 -18.42
CA SER A 142 -0.78 -25.92 -18.63
C SER A 142 -0.64 -25.62 -20.12
N THR A 143 -1.34 -24.59 -20.61
CA THR A 143 -1.33 -24.17 -22.00
C THR A 143 -1.07 -22.67 -22.09
N SER A 144 0.09 -22.28 -22.64
CA SER A 144 0.38 -20.87 -22.94
C SER A 144 -0.10 -20.52 -24.36
N VAL A 145 -0.78 -19.38 -24.50
CA VAL A 145 -1.37 -18.93 -25.76
C VAL A 145 -0.93 -17.49 -26.06
N VAL A 146 -0.11 -17.32 -27.09
CA VAL A 146 0.29 -16.01 -27.59
C VAL A 146 -0.70 -15.56 -28.66
N ALA A 147 -1.45 -14.48 -28.42
CA ALA A 147 -2.45 -13.99 -29.37
C ALA A 147 -2.49 -12.45 -29.44
N GLY A 148 -2.40 -11.93 -30.67
CA GLY A 148 -2.50 -10.50 -30.97
C GLY A 148 -3.87 -9.89 -30.64
N ALA A 149 -3.97 -8.56 -30.73
CA ALA A 149 -5.23 -7.85 -30.62
C ALA A 149 -6.21 -8.34 -31.71
N GLY A 150 -7.50 -8.49 -31.36
CA GLY A 150 -8.52 -8.97 -32.31
C GLY A 150 -8.48 -10.46 -32.66
N ALA A 151 -7.52 -11.25 -32.16
CA ALA A 151 -7.37 -12.68 -32.51
C ALA A 151 -8.47 -13.63 -31.97
N GLY A 152 -9.56 -13.10 -31.40
CA GLY A 152 -10.69 -13.89 -30.89
C GLY A 152 -10.46 -14.59 -29.55
N LYS A 153 -9.47 -14.17 -28.75
CA LYS A 153 -9.06 -14.78 -27.46
C LYS A 153 -10.24 -15.18 -26.56
N SER A 154 -11.15 -14.24 -26.28
CA SER A 154 -12.29 -14.47 -25.39
C SER A 154 -13.22 -15.56 -25.94
N THR A 155 -13.57 -15.49 -27.22
CA THR A 155 -14.46 -16.46 -27.87
C THR A 155 -13.83 -17.86 -27.89
N THR A 156 -12.53 -17.95 -28.18
CA THR A 156 -11.81 -19.23 -28.16
C THR A 156 -11.78 -19.84 -26.75
N LEU A 157 -11.57 -19.03 -25.72
CA LEU A 157 -11.58 -19.48 -24.33
C LEU A 157 -13.00 -19.91 -23.89
N VAL A 158 -14.06 -19.24 -24.33
CA VAL A 158 -15.44 -19.68 -24.07
C VAL A 158 -15.72 -21.05 -24.69
N LEU A 159 -15.29 -21.29 -25.94
CA LEU A 159 -15.43 -22.61 -26.58
C LEU A 159 -14.62 -23.70 -25.86
N ARG A 160 -13.47 -23.35 -25.28
CA ARG A 160 -12.72 -24.24 -24.40
C ARG A 160 -13.53 -24.64 -23.17
N ILE A 161 -14.21 -23.69 -22.53
CA ILE A 161 -15.07 -23.95 -21.36
C ILE A 161 -16.27 -24.82 -21.75
N VAL A 162 -16.86 -24.61 -22.93
CA VAL A 162 -17.92 -25.49 -23.47
C VAL A 162 -17.40 -26.91 -23.66
N LEU A 163 -16.21 -27.10 -24.24
CA LEU A 163 -15.56 -28.42 -24.34
C LEU A 163 -15.41 -29.07 -22.96
N LEU A 164 -14.87 -28.36 -21.97
CA LEU A 164 -14.68 -28.90 -20.63
C LEU A 164 -16.02 -29.26 -19.97
N SER A 165 -17.01 -28.36 -20.01
CA SER A 165 -18.23 -28.57 -19.26
C SER A 165 -19.27 -29.44 -19.97
N HIS A 166 -19.56 -29.16 -21.24
CA HIS A 166 -20.62 -29.85 -21.99
C HIS A 166 -20.18 -31.22 -22.51
N TYR A 167 -18.92 -31.35 -22.93
CA TYR A 167 -18.44 -32.57 -23.58
C TYR A 167 -17.64 -33.48 -22.66
N LEU A 168 -16.90 -32.92 -21.70
CA LEU A 168 -16.12 -33.70 -20.72
C LEU A 168 -16.77 -33.77 -19.34
N GLY A 169 -17.84 -33.01 -19.10
CA GLY A 169 -18.62 -33.10 -17.86
C GLY A 169 -18.02 -32.39 -16.65
N PHE A 170 -17.02 -31.51 -16.83
CA PHE A 170 -16.50 -30.71 -15.73
C PHE A 170 -17.56 -29.70 -15.24
N GLU A 171 -17.72 -29.61 -13.93
CA GLU A 171 -18.65 -28.66 -13.31
C GLU A 171 -18.17 -27.22 -13.55
N LEU A 172 -19.09 -26.28 -13.78
CA LEU A 172 -18.70 -24.87 -13.93
C LEU A 172 -18.09 -24.32 -12.64
N ASP A 173 -18.56 -24.80 -11.49
CA ASP A 173 -18.12 -24.37 -10.16
C ASP A 173 -16.68 -24.81 -9.82
N SER A 174 -16.14 -25.80 -10.53
CA SER A 174 -14.74 -26.21 -10.42
C SER A 174 -13.80 -25.42 -11.33
N MET A 175 -14.33 -24.52 -12.16
CA MET A 175 -13.56 -23.69 -13.08
C MET A 175 -13.46 -22.25 -12.59
N THR A 176 -12.43 -21.54 -13.04
CA THR A 176 -12.26 -20.11 -12.78
C THR A 176 -11.60 -19.44 -13.97
N VAL A 177 -12.24 -18.40 -14.49
CA VAL A 177 -11.70 -17.54 -15.53
C VAL A 177 -11.30 -16.22 -14.89
N VAL A 178 -10.06 -15.83 -15.07
CA VAL A 178 -9.54 -14.58 -14.51
C VAL A 178 -9.27 -13.58 -15.63
N THR A 179 -9.85 -12.38 -15.52
CA THR A 179 -9.61 -11.27 -16.46
C THR A 179 -9.03 -10.06 -15.75
N PHE A 180 -8.33 -9.21 -16.52
CA PHE A 180 -7.65 -8.03 -15.96
C PHE A 180 -8.62 -6.87 -15.69
N THR A 181 -9.50 -6.55 -16.64
CA THR A 181 -10.38 -5.36 -16.58
C THR A 181 -11.85 -5.72 -16.40
N ARG A 182 -12.64 -4.79 -15.83
CA ARG A 182 -14.10 -4.92 -15.66
C ARG A 182 -14.81 -5.03 -17.01
N GLU A 183 -14.40 -4.25 -18.00
CA GLU A 183 -15.00 -4.28 -19.33
C GLU A 183 -14.73 -5.61 -20.04
N SER A 184 -13.50 -6.15 -19.93
CA SER A 184 -13.22 -7.50 -20.42
C SER A 184 -13.99 -8.58 -19.65
N ARG A 185 -14.23 -8.43 -18.33
CA ARG A 185 -15.09 -9.32 -17.54
C ARG A 185 -16.53 -9.31 -18.07
N LYS A 186 -17.12 -8.13 -18.26
CA LYS A 186 -18.51 -7.97 -18.76
C LYS A 186 -18.66 -8.58 -20.16
N ASP A 187 -17.76 -8.24 -21.08
CA ASP A 187 -17.72 -8.80 -22.43
C ASP A 187 -17.61 -10.32 -22.42
N PHE A 188 -16.75 -10.88 -21.55
CA PHE A 188 -16.58 -12.32 -21.42
C PHE A 188 -17.82 -13.01 -20.85
N ILE A 189 -18.45 -12.44 -19.80
CA ILE A 189 -19.70 -12.96 -19.21
C ILE A 189 -20.80 -13.01 -20.26
N GLN A 190 -20.96 -11.94 -21.03
CA GLN A 190 -21.97 -11.88 -22.09
C GLN A 190 -21.75 -12.99 -23.13
N LYS A 191 -20.52 -13.12 -23.64
CA LYS A 191 -20.15 -14.18 -24.60
C LYS A 191 -20.33 -15.58 -24.03
N LEU A 192 -20.00 -15.79 -22.75
CA LEU A 192 -20.21 -17.08 -22.08
C LEU A 192 -21.69 -17.47 -22.10
N ILE A 193 -22.57 -16.56 -21.67
CA ILE A 193 -24.02 -16.80 -21.62
C ILE A 193 -24.57 -17.06 -23.02
N GLU A 194 -24.21 -16.23 -24.00
CA GLU A 194 -24.65 -16.35 -25.39
C GLU A 194 -24.21 -17.69 -26.01
N VAL A 195 -22.94 -18.05 -25.86
CA VAL A 195 -22.43 -19.31 -26.44
C VAL A 195 -23.03 -20.51 -25.73
N PHE A 196 -23.14 -20.53 -24.39
CA PHE A 196 -23.77 -21.66 -23.70
C PHE A 196 -25.25 -21.86 -24.08
N ALA A 197 -25.98 -20.77 -24.35
CA ALA A 197 -27.35 -20.83 -24.85
C ALA A 197 -27.46 -21.55 -26.20
N LEU A 198 -26.47 -21.38 -27.10
CA LEU A 198 -26.41 -22.11 -28.38
C LEU A 198 -26.27 -23.64 -28.19
N TRP A 199 -25.63 -24.06 -27.09
CA TRP A 199 -25.53 -25.47 -26.68
C TRP A 199 -26.73 -25.95 -25.84
N GLY A 200 -27.78 -25.14 -25.73
CA GLY A 200 -29.00 -25.49 -25.00
C GLY A 200 -28.84 -25.50 -23.48
N ARG A 201 -27.76 -24.91 -22.95
CA ARG A 201 -27.55 -24.78 -21.50
C ARG A 201 -27.73 -23.33 -21.06
N THR A 202 -28.68 -23.12 -20.17
CA THR A 202 -28.90 -21.81 -19.54
C THR A 202 -27.90 -21.62 -18.41
N VAL A 203 -27.00 -20.65 -18.55
CA VAL A 203 -26.10 -20.19 -17.48
C VAL A 203 -26.69 -18.91 -16.92
N SER A 204 -27.00 -18.89 -15.62
CA SER A 204 -27.50 -17.67 -14.98
C SER A 204 -26.42 -16.61 -14.90
N LEU A 205 -26.82 -15.34 -14.79
CA LEU A 205 -25.88 -14.24 -14.62
C LEU A 205 -25.02 -14.41 -13.36
N LYS A 206 -25.58 -15.03 -12.31
CA LYS A 206 -24.86 -15.34 -11.07
C LYS A 206 -23.76 -16.37 -11.31
N GLU A 207 -24.09 -17.51 -11.92
CA GLU A 207 -23.10 -18.55 -12.27
C GLU A 207 -21.98 -18.01 -13.17
N ALA A 208 -22.33 -17.17 -14.15
CA ALA A 208 -21.34 -16.54 -15.02
C ALA A 208 -20.41 -15.56 -14.28
N ARG A 209 -20.94 -14.78 -13.33
CA ARG A 209 -20.15 -13.89 -12.46
C ARG A 209 -19.25 -14.64 -11.50
N ASP A 210 -19.70 -15.80 -11.03
CA ASP A 210 -18.92 -16.68 -10.15
C ASP A 210 -17.78 -17.35 -10.89
N LEU A 211 -18.00 -17.75 -12.15
CA LEU A 211 -16.97 -18.33 -13.02
C LEU A 211 -15.94 -17.28 -13.47
N VAL A 212 -16.40 -16.09 -13.90
CA VAL A 212 -15.55 -15.05 -14.50
C VAL A 212 -15.29 -13.93 -13.49
N ARG A 213 -14.09 -13.92 -12.95
CA ARG A 213 -13.66 -13.06 -11.86
C ARG A 213 -12.46 -12.20 -12.24
N THR A 214 -12.21 -11.13 -11.49
CA THR A 214 -10.95 -10.38 -11.59
C THR A 214 -9.91 -10.96 -10.61
N PHE A 215 -8.62 -10.81 -10.91
CA PHE A 215 -7.53 -11.27 -10.04
C PHE A 215 -7.71 -10.81 -8.58
N HIS A 216 -8.09 -9.55 -8.40
CA HIS A 216 -8.33 -8.87 -7.12
C HIS A 216 -9.39 -9.57 -6.24
N SER A 217 -10.41 -10.18 -6.84
CA SER A 217 -11.47 -10.87 -6.10
C SER A 217 -11.06 -12.24 -5.54
N ARG A 218 -9.91 -12.80 -5.98
CA ARG A 218 -9.39 -14.08 -5.50
C ARG A 218 -8.30 -13.93 -4.46
N ILE A 219 -7.47 -12.91 -4.60
CA ILE A 219 -6.31 -12.73 -3.73
C ILE A 219 -6.72 -12.41 -2.28
N LEU A 220 -7.75 -11.59 -2.09
CA LEU A 220 -8.20 -11.19 -0.75
C LEU A 220 -8.75 -12.37 0.09
N PRO A 221 -9.66 -13.23 -0.42
CA PRO A 221 -10.04 -14.46 0.29
C PRO A 221 -8.86 -15.39 0.57
N MET A 222 -7.87 -15.45 -0.33
CA MET A 222 -6.68 -16.27 -0.17
C MET A 222 -5.80 -15.77 0.97
N VAL A 223 -5.52 -14.46 1.05
CA VAL A 223 -4.80 -13.84 2.17
C VAL A 223 -5.59 -13.99 3.48
N ARG A 224 -6.90 -13.81 3.47
CA ARG A 224 -7.75 -13.98 4.67
C ARG A 224 -7.78 -15.41 5.21
N SER A 225 -7.34 -16.40 4.43
CA SER A 225 -7.18 -17.78 4.91
C SER A 225 -5.87 -18.00 5.69
N LEU A 226 -4.93 -17.06 5.61
CA LEU A 226 -3.68 -17.10 6.37
C LEU A 226 -3.95 -16.73 7.84
N PRO A 227 -3.30 -17.41 8.80
CA PRO A 227 -3.43 -17.10 10.22
C PRO A 227 -3.08 -15.63 10.52
N GLY A 228 -3.93 -14.93 11.25
CA GLY A 228 -3.72 -13.53 11.65
C GLY A 228 -4.20 -12.48 10.63
N PHE A 229 -4.66 -12.90 9.45
CA PHE A 229 -5.17 -12.01 8.40
C PHE A 229 -6.66 -12.20 8.10
N GLU A 230 -7.41 -12.88 8.98
CA GLU A 230 -8.81 -13.27 8.75
C GLU A 230 -9.73 -12.06 8.51
N ARG A 231 -9.40 -10.92 9.10
CA ARG A 231 -10.14 -9.66 8.98
C ARG A 231 -9.48 -8.63 8.06
N LEU A 232 -8.43 -9.01 7.34
CA LEU A 232 -7.67 -8.10 6.50
C LEU A 232 -8.55 -7.39 5.47
N GLN A 233 -8.30 -6.10 5.26
CA GLN A 233 -9.01 -5.27 4.29
C GLN A 233 -8.08 -4.88 3.13
N ALA A 234 -8.64 -4.69 1.94
CA ALA A 234 -7.89 -4.17 0.79
C ALA A 234 -7.97 -2.63 0.76
N PHE A 235 -6.81 -1.98 0.66
CA PHE A 235 -6.69 -0.52 0.58
C PHE A 235 -7.53 0.08 -0.56
N GLU A 236 -7.54 -0.56 -1.72
CA GLU A 236 -8.24 -0.12 -2.93
C GLU A 236 -9.76 -0.13 -2.76
N THR A 237 -10.29 -0.95 -1.84
CA THR A 237 -11.72 -1.03 -1.48
C THR A 237 -12.05 -0.29 -0.20
N GLN A 238 -11.10 0.47 0.36
CA GLN A 238 -11.27 1.24 1.58
C GLN A 238 -12.12 2.49 1.31
N SER A 239 -13.40 2.29 0.97
CA SER A 239 -14.45 3.31 0.89
C SER A 239 -15.82 2.66 0.89
N HIS A 240 -16.72 3.26 1.67
CA HIS A 240 -18.07 2.83 2.04
C HIS A 240 -18.13 1.90 3.25
N ARG A 241 -18.56 2.48 4.38
CA ARG A 241 -19.31 1.79 5.42
C ARG A 241 -20.26 0.77 4.79
N ALA A 242 -19.95 -0.51 4.96
CA ALA A 242 -20.82 -1.61 5.38
C ALA A 242 -22.27 -1.80 4.83
N GLU A 243 -22.81 -1.03 3.87
CA GLU A 243 -24.25 -1.11 3.52
C GLU A 243 -24.60 -1.03 2.02
N ALA A 244 -23.73 -1.52 1.12
CA ALA A 244 -24.14 -1.80 -0.26
C ALA A 244 -23.75 -3.23 -0.62
N GLY A 245 -24.73 -3.99 -1.15
CA GLY A 245 -24.61 -5.41 -1.48
C GLY A 245 -23.32 -5.77 -2.23
N ASP A 246 -22.83 -6.95 -1.90
CA ASP A 246 -21.48 -7.51 -2.10
C ASP A 246 -21.01 -7.69 -3.56
N ASP A 247 -21.51 -6.92 -4.53
CA ASP A 247 -21.23 -7.13 -5.95
C ASP A 247 -20.84 -5.86 -6.74
N ASP A 248 -21.08 -4.65 -6.21
CA ASP A 248 -20.89 -3.39 -6.96
C ASP A 248 -19.79 -2.44 -6.44
N ALA A 249 -19.17 -2.73 -5.28
CA ALA A 249 -18.11 -1.90 -4.67
C ALA A 249 -16.68 -2.19 -5.21
N GLN A 250 -16.54 -2.53 -6.49
CA GLN A 250 -15.26 -2.96 -7.07
C GLN A 250 -14.73 -1.92 -8.07
N GLY A 251 -13.77 -1.09 -7.64
CA GLY A 251 -13.03 -0.17 -8.52
C GLY A 251 -12.31 -0.91 -9.65
N ASN A 252 -11.99 -0.22 -10.75
CA ASN A 252 -11.07 -0.76 -11.75
C ASN A 252 -9.66 -0.79 -11.10
N PRO A 253 -8.85 -1.85 -11.28
CA PRO A 253 -7.47 -1.93 -10.75
C PRO A 253 -6.56 -0.77 -11.17
N PHE A 254 -6.88 -0.13 -12.29
CA PHE A 254 -6.20 1.07 -12.80
C PHE A 254 -6.92 2.38 -12.46
N ASP A 255 -8.06 2.33 -11.75
CA ASP A 255 -8.75 3.53 -11.29
C ASP A 255 -8.06 4.02 -10.01
N LEU A 256 -6.96 4.74 -10.22
CA LEU A 256 -6.11 5.34 -9.20
C LEU A 256 -6.79 6.51 -8.46
N ARG A 257 -8.12 6.63 -8.53
CA ARG A 257 -8.84 7.70 -7.87
C ARG A 257 -8.87 7.44 -6.38
N ILE A 258 -7.92 8.08 -5.71
CA ILE A 258 -7.82 8.09 -4.25
C ILE A 258 -9.06 8.77 -3.68
N ASN A 259 -9.85 8.01 -2.92
CA ASN A 259 -11.00 8.52 -2.18
C ASN A 259 -10.57 9.20 -0.85
N ASP A 260 -11.52 9.80 -0.12
CA ASP A 260 -11.22 10.53 1.12
C ASP A 260 -10.62 9.66 2.24
N ALA A 261 -11.07 8.41 2.39
CA ALA A 261 -10.54 7.50 3.41
C ALA A 261 -9.11 7.05 3.07
N GLN A 262 -8.87 6.71 1.80
CA GLN A 262 -7.53 6.43 1.29
C GLN A 262 -6.61 7.64 1.44
N ARG A 263 -7.12 8.85 1.12
CA ARG A 263 -6.40 10.12 1.28
C ARG A 263 -5.97 10.34 2.73
N GLN A 264 -6.84 10.06 3.69
CA GLN A 264 -6.51 10.16 5.12
C GLN A 264 -5.37 9.21 5.50
N GLN A 265 -5.37 7.97 5.03
CA GLN A 265 -4.29 7.02 5.29
C GLN A 265 -2.96 7.48 4.67
N LEU A 266 -3.00 7.94 3.42
CA LEU A 266 -1.82 8.48 2.72
C LEU A 266 -1.23 9.69 3.46
N ASN A 267 -2.07 10.63 3.87
CA ASN A 267 -1.66 11.84 4.60
C ASN A 267 -1.12 11.50 6.00
N ALA A 268 -1.75 10.58 6.72
CA ALA A 268 -1.30 10.14 8.04
C ALA A 268 0.09 9.48 7.98
N CYS A 269 0.31 8.58 7.01
CA CYS A 269 1.63 7.98 6.78
C CYS A 269 2.67 9.04 6.41
N TYR A 270 2.33 9.95 5.50
CA TYR A 270 3.23 11.03 5.10
C TYR A 270 3.65 11.87 6.32
N TYR A 271 2.70 12.28 7.15
CA TYR A 271 2.97 13.07 8.34
C TYR A 271 3.90 12.34 9.32
N ASN A 272 3.58 11.09 9.64
CA ASN A 272 4.40 10.27 10.55
C ASN A 272 5.82 10.08 10.00
N LEU A 273 5.95 9.81 8.69
CA LEU A 273 7.25 9.64 8.05
C LEU A 273 8.04 10.96 8.02
N TYR A 274 7.39 12.07 7.71
CA TYR A 274 8.00 13.39 7.69
C TYR A 274 8.53 13.79 9.07
N GLN A 275 7.86 13.42 10.17
CA GLN A 275 8.37 13.72 11.52
C GLN A 275 9.57 12.86 11.93
N ARG A 276 9.58 11.58 11.55
CA ARG A 276 10.57 10.59 12.03
C ARG A 276 11.80 10.43 11.14
N ASP A 277 11.67 10.57 9.82
CA ASP A 277 12.75 10.34 8.85
C ASP A 277 13.32 11.68 8.33
N ALA A 278 14.51 12.03 8.82
CA ALA A 278 15.20 13.26 8.44
C ALA A 278 15.54 13.30 6.94
N ARG A 279 15.94 12.15 6.36
CA ARG A 279 16.28 12.07 4.94
C ARG A 279 15.03 12.25 4.08
N PHE A 280 13.91 11.65 4.46
CA PHE A 280 12.64 11.88 3.75
C PHE A 280 12.29 13.38 3.70
N ARG A 281 12.44 14.11 4.81
CA ARG A 281 12.24 15.58 4.81
C ARG A 281 13.18 16.31 3.85
N GLU A 282 14.46 15.95 3.85
CA GLU A 282 15.46 16.54 2.94
C GLU A 282 15.12 16.29 1.46
N LEU A 283 14.48 15.17 1.13
CA LEU A 283 14.05 14.83 -0.23
C LEU A 283 12.79 15.58 -0.65
N ILE A 284 11.86 15.83 0.28
CA ILE A 284 10.63 16.58 -0.01
C ILE A 284 10.91 18.06 -0.31
N LEU A 285 11.92 18.67 0.33
CA LEU A 285 12.24 20.08 0.14
C LEU A 285 12.57 20.47 -1.31
N PRO A 286 13.47 19.80 -2.04
CA PRO A 286 13.71 20.09 -3.46
C PRO A 286 12.50 19.79 -4.33
N LEU A 287 11.69 18.78 -3.99
CA LEU A 287 10.45 18.46 -4.72
C LEU A 287 9.41 19.57 -4.57
N SER A 288 9.20 20.09 -3.36
CA SER A 288 8.26 21.18 -3.10
C SER A 288 8.73 22.47 -3.76
N ARG A 289 10.03 22.77 -3.71
CA ARG A 289 10.63 23.89 -4.45
C ARG A 289 10.37 23.76 -5.95
N HIS A 290 10.69 22.61 -6.55
CA HIS A 290 10.48 22.39 -7.98
C HIS A 290 9.00 22.49 -8.39
N ALA A 291 8.10 21.95 -7.57
CA ALA A 291 6.67 21.96 -7.81
C ALA A 291 6.04 23.36 -7.73
N LEU A 292 6.42 24.14 -6.70
CA LEU A 292 5.85 25.46 -6.44
C LEU A 292 6.51 26.57 -7.25
N GLN A 293 7.69 26.31 -7.82
CA GLN A 293 8.43 27.28 -8.61
C GLN A 293 7.67 27.60 -9.92
N LEU A 294 7.55 28.90 -10.20
CA LEU A 294 7.04 29.39 -11.46
C LEU A 294 7.95 28.89 -12.60
N LYS A 295 7.37 28.08 -13.49
CA LYS A 295 8.11 27.48 -14.61
C LYS A 295 8.65 28.55 -15.54
N GLU A 296 9.92 28.42 -15.86
CA GLU A 296 10.62 29.30 -16.80
C GLU A 296 9.98 29.23 -18.19
N LEU A 297 9.99 30.37 -18.87
CA LEU A 297 9.56 30.48 -20.25
C LEU A 297 10.72 31.02 -21.08
N GLU A 298 10.99 30.39 -22.22
CA GLU A 298 12.06 30.81 -23.12
C GLU A 298 11.89 32.27 -23.53
N ARG A 299 12.99 33.01 -23.55
CA ARG A 299 12.97 34.45 -23.86
C ARG A 299 12.49 34.73 -25.28
N ASP A 300 12.71 33.76 -26.15
CA ASP A 300 12.42 33.71 -27.57
C ASP A 300 10.92 33.51 -27.83
N HIS A 301 10.17 33.10 -26.80
CA HIS A 301 8.74 32.80 -26.92
C HIS A 301 7.95 34.04 -27.40
N PRO A 302 7.02 33.89 -28.35
CA PRO A 302 6.28 35.03 -28.93
C PRO A 302 5.58 35.92 -27.89
N ASP A 303 5.04 35.32 -26.83
CA ASP A 303 4.39 36.07 -25.75
C ASP A 303 5.37 36.84 -24.87
N VAL A 304 6.60 36.36 -24.71
CA VAL A 304 7.65 37.09 -23.99
C VAL A 304 8.06 38.29 -24.82
N GLN A 305 8.35 38.10 -26.11
CA GLN A 305 8.74 39.18 -27.02
C GLN A 305 7.72 40.32 -27.06
N LYS A 306 6.42 39.99 -27.13
CA LYS A 306 5.33 40.97 -27.05
C LYS A 306 5.33 41.75 -25.74
N ARG A 307 5.61 41.09 -24.62
CA ARG A 307 5.55 41.69 -23.28
C ARG A 307 6.81 42.47 -22.93
N VAL A 308 7.96 42.11 -23.50
CA VAL A 308 9.21 42.86 -23.37
C VAL A 308 9.02 44.31 -23.85
N ALA A 309 8.29 44.53 -24.93
CA ALA A 309 8.01 45.86 -25.48
C ALA A 309 7.23 46.79 -24.53
N VAL A 310 6.54 46.25 -23.52
CA VAL A 310 5.75 47.01 -22.55
C VAL A 310 6.32 46.93 -21.12
N THR A 311 7.56 46.47 -20.96
CA THR A 311 8.20 46.24 -19.64
C THR A 311 8.23 47.51 -18.80
N GLU A 312 8.69 48.63 -19.36
CA GLU A 312 8.78 49.91 -18.62
C GLU A 312 7.42 50.41 -18.14
N LEU A 313 6.40 50.33 -19.01
CA LEU A 313 5.03 50.72 -18.67
C LEU A 313 4.41 49.81 -17.60
N ALA A 314 4.74 48.51 -17.64
CA ALA A 314 4.30 47.55 -16.63
C ALA A 314 4.97 47.82 -15.28
N ALA A 315 6.26 48.13 -15.27
CA ALA A 315 7.03 48.43 -14.06
C ALA A 315 6.52 49.71 -13.36
N GLN A 316 6.23 50.77 -14.12
CA GLN A 316 5.67 52.02 -13.56
C GLN A 316 4.35 51.81 -12.80
N ARG A 317 3.60 50.76 -13.14
CA ARG A 317 2.29 50.44 -12.56
C ARG A 317 2.36 49.30 -11.54
N ASP A 318 3.54 48.71 -11.36
CA ASP A 318 3.69 47.46 -10.67
C ASP A 318 3.40 47.57 -9.16
N GLU A 319 3.79 48.70 -8.56
CA GLU A 319 3.54 48.96 -7.14
C GLU A 319 2.03 49.07 -6.85
N GLU A 320 1.31 49.88 -7.63
CA GLU A 320 -0.14 50.01 -7.53
C GLU A 320 -0.89 48.70 -7.86
N LEU A 321 -0.32 47.87 -8.74
CA LEU A 321 -0.83 46.53 -9.02
C LEU A 321 -0.68 45.61 -7.81
N CYS A 322 0.47 45.65 -7.13
CA CYS A 322 0.69 44.89 -5.89
C CYS A 322 -0.27 45.35 -4.79
N ASP A 323 -0.47 46.66 -4.61
CA ASP A 323 -1.44 47.20 -3.65
C ASP A 323 -2.84 46.63 -3.90
N ALA A 324 -3.30 46.68 -5.16
CA ALA A 324 -4.63 46.21 -5.53
C ALA A 324 -4.81 44.69 -5.30
N VAL A 325 -3.78 43.90 -5.56
CA VAL A 325 -3.81 42.44 -5.31
C VAL A 325 -3.74 42.15 -3.81
N GLU A 326 -2.88 42.82 -3.04
CA GLU A 326 -2.82 42.66 -1.59
C GLU A 326 -4.16 42.98 -0.93
N ASP A 327 -4.83 44.06 -1.36
CA ASP A 327 -6.16 44.43 -0.89
C ASP A 327 -7.19 43.32 -1.08
N LEU A 328 -7.20 42.67 -2.26
CA LEU A 328 -8.09 41.54 -2.54
C LEU A 328 -7.80 40.37 -1.60
N TRP A 329 -6.53 40.05 -1.40
CA TRP A 329 -6.08 38.97 -0.52
C TRP A 329 -6.36 39.24 0.97
N PHE A 330 -6.22 40.50 1.42
CA PHE A 330 -6.58 40.93 2.77
C PHE A 330 -8.09 40.83 3.00
N ARG A 331 -8.91 41.29 2.04
CA ARG A 331 -10.38 41.19 2.10
C ARG A 331 -10.85 39.74 2.16
N ALA A 332 -10.16 38.84 1.46
CA ALA A 332 -10.42 37.40 1.51
C ALA A 332 -9.90 36.70 2.78
N GLY A 333 -9.16 37.41 3.65
CA GLY A 333 -8.51 36.83 4.83
C GLY A 333 -7.43 35.80 4.49
N ALA A 334 -6.87 35.85 3.28
CA ALA A 334 -5.87 34.90 2.76
C ALA A 334 -4.42 35.41 2.89
N TRP A 335 -4.22 36.63 3.39
CA TRP A 335 -2.94 37.29 3.62
C TRP A 335 -2.98 38.10 4.93
N PRO A 336 -1.91 38.13 5.76
CA PRO A 336 -0.61 37.49 5.59
C PRO A 336 -0.65 35.97 5.83
N ILE A 337 0.28 35.25 5.19
CA ILE A 337 0.43 33.79 5.31
C ILE A 337 1.49 33.46 6.37
N LYS A 338 1.16 32.61 7.35
CA LYS A 338 2.12 32.13 8.34
C LYS A 338 3.29 31.41 7.65
N GLY A 339 4.52 31.83 7.96
CA GLY A 339 5.75 31.31 7.34
C GLY A 339 6.21 32.07 6.10
N ILE A 340 5.45 33.08 5.65
CA ILE A 340 5.85 34.03 4.61
C ILE A 340 6.01 35.40 5.26
N GLU A 341 7.16 36.02 5.06
CA GLU A 341 7.42 37.39 5.47
C GLU A 341 6.74 38.34 4.49
N PRO A 342 5.74 39.14 4.92
CA PRO A 342 5.03 40.09 4.06
C PRO A 342 5.87 41.36 3.87
N LYS A 343 7.03 41.20 3.23
CA LYS A 343 7.97 42.27 2.94
C LYS A 343 8.18 42.35 1.45
N ARG A 344 7.84 43.51 0.86
CA ARG A 344 8.07 43.75 -0.56
C ARG A 344 9.55 43.61 -0.89
N GLN A 345 9.85 42.69 -1.80
CA GLN A 345 11.18 42.50 -2.37
C GLN A 345 11.18 43.10 -3.77
N THR A 346 12.26 43.73 -4.17
CA THR A 346 12.40 44.31 -5.51
C THR A 346 13.34 43.46 -6.37
N PHE A 347 13.05 43.44 -7.67
CA PHE A 347 13.93 42.84 -8.66
C PHE A 347 13.85 43.63 -9.97
N GLU A 348 14.95 43.63 -10.73
CA GLU A 348 15.06 44.39 -11.97
C GLU A 348 14.93 43.48 -13.20
N ILE A 349 14.13 43.93 -14.17
CA ILE A 349 14.02 43.36 -15.52
C ILE A 349 14.40 44.46 -16.51
N ASN A 350 15.49 44.28 -17.25
CA ASN A 350 15.93 45.24 -18.27
C ASN A 350 16.01 46.69 -17.76
N GLY A 351 16.48 46.89 -16.52
CA GLY A 351 16.59 48.20 -15.87
C GLY A 351 15.28 48.77 -15.31
N SER A 352 14.18 48.01 -15.36
CA SER A 352 12.88 48.37 -14.78
C SER A 352 12.61 47.56 -13.49
N THR A 353 12.20 48.24 -12.42
CA THR A 353 11.98 47.62 -11.10
C THR A 353 10.58 47.03 -10.97
N PHE A 354 10.50 45.80 -10.47
CA PHE A 354 9.27 45.08 -10.14
C PHE A 354 9.31 44.61 -8.68
N HIS A 355 8.14 44.44 -8.08
CA HIS A 355 7.93 44.08 -6.69
C HIS A 355 7.38 42.65 -6.55
N CYS A 356 7.83 41.96 -5.52
CA CYS A 356 7.22 40.73 -5.02
C CYS A 356 6.49 41.03 -3.71
N HIS A 357 5.50 40.22 -3.36
CA HIS A 357 4.63 40.45 -2.20
C HIS A 357 5.26 39.97 -0.88
N GLY A 358 6.10 38.95 -0.95
CA GLY A 358 6.77 38.42 0.24
C GLY A 358 7.93 37.49 -0.04
N TYR A 359 8.47 36.93 1.03
CA TYR A 359 9.58 35.98 1.01
C TYR A 359 9.29 34.80 1.93
N ALA A 360 9.56 33.57 1.49
CA ALA A 360 9.39 32.35 2.26
C ALA A 360 10.77 31.80 2.68
N PRO A 361 11.24 32.06 3.93
CA PRO A 361 12.60 31.69 4.34
C PRO A 361 12.89 30.19 4.30
N SER A 362 11.89 29.35 4.61
CA SER A 362 12.05 27.89 4.60
C SER A 362 12.28 27.32 3.20
N LEU A 363 11.73 27.98 2.18
CA LEU A 363 11.85 27.57 0.78
C LEU A 363 12.94 28.35 0.04
N ASP A 364 13.51 29.40 0.65
CA ASP A 364 14.45 30.34 0.01
C ASP A 364 13.88 30.87 -1.32
N ALA A 365 12.62 31.32 -1.28
CA ALA A 365 11.86 31.69 -2.47
C ALA A 365 11.05 32.98 -2.28
N TRP A 366 10.97 33.78 -3.33
CA TRP A 366 10.06 34.93 -3.39
C TRP A 366 8.62 34.48 -3.61
N VAL A 367 7.67 35.26 -3.11
CA VAL A 367 6.23 34.94 -3.19
C VAL A 367 5.51 36.05 -3.93
N ILE A 368 4.70 35.65 -4.91
CA ILE A 368 3.77 36.53 -5.62
C ILE A 368 2.34 36.04 -5.45
N LEU A 369 1.49 36.94 -4.96
CA LEU A 369 0.06 36.76 -4.87
C LEU A 369 -0.56 36.94 -6.26
N GLY A 370 -1.46 36.04 -6.62
CA GLY A 370 -2.13 36.04 -7.91
C GLY A 370 -3.56 36.57 -7.88
N PHE A 371 -4.16 36.65 -9.06
CA PHE A 371 -5.56 37.06 -9.20
C PHE A 371 -6.48 35.84 -9.14
N ASP A 372 -7.26 35.71 -8.06
CA ASP A 372 -8.12 34.54 -7.84
C ASP A 372 -9.23 34.45 -8.92
N PRO A 373 -9.51 33.26 -9.49
CA PRO A 373 -10.55 33.09 -10.50
C PRO A 373 -11.97 33.47 -10.06
N ARG A 374 -12.23 33.56 -8.75
CA ARG A 374 -13.53 33.96 -8.17
C ARG A 374 -13.75 35.47 -8.24
N GLU A 375 -12.70 36.26 -8.42
CA GLU A 375 -12.78 37.71 -8.57
C GLU A 375 -13.30 38.10 -9.98
N ASP A 376 -13.94 39.25 -10.09
CA ASP A 376 -14.42 39.74 -11.39
C ASP A 376 -13.25 40.03 -12.33
N ALA A 377 -13.16 39.28 -13.44
CA ALA A 377 -12.12 39.44 -14.45
C ALA A 377 -12.07 40.83 -15.11
N ARG A 378 -13.14 41.65 -14.97
CA ARG A 378 -13.24 43.02 -15.47
C ARG A 378 -12.80 44.07 -14.45
N LEU A 379 -12.33 43.64 -13.29
CA LEU A 379 -11.85 44.55 -12.25
C LEU A 379 -10.62 45.32 -12.76
N ASN A 380 -10.76 46.64 -12.79
CA ASN A 380 -9.72 47.58 -13.21
C ASN A 380 -9.32 48.45 -12.03
N ARG A 381 -8.04 48.84 -11.98
CA ARG A 381 -7.58 49.87 -11.05
C ARG A 381 -8.10 51.24 -11.52
N PRO A 382 -8.28 52.22 -10.61
CA PRO A 382 -8.68 53.57 -11.00
C PRO A 382 -7.71 54.15 -12.04
N GLY A 383 -8.23 54.60 -13.19
CA GLY A 383 -7.41 55.15 -14.29
C GLY A 383 -6.67 54.13 -15.16
N ALA A 384 -6.76 52.83 -14.88
CA ALA A 384 -6.12 51.79 -15.68
C ALA A 384 -6.89 51.46 -16.96
N LYS A 385 -6.16 51.27 -18.06
CA LYS A 385 -6.71 50.81 -19.35
C LYS A 385 -6.85 49.29 -19.44
N LEU A 386 -6.13 48.56 -18.59
CA LEU A 386 -6.11 47.10 -18.53
C LEU A 386 -6.74 46.64 -17.22
N SER A 387 -7.30 45.44 -17.23
CA SER A 387 -7.75 44.80 -15.98
C SER A 387 -6.58 44.31 -15.15
N ILE A 388 -6.81 44.19 -13.85
CA ILE A 388 -5.82 43.64 -12.90
C ILE A 388 -5.34 42.28 -13.39
N ARG A 389 -6.25 41.43 -13.88
CA ARG A 389 -5.92 40.12 -14.47
C ARG A 389 -4.97 40.24 -15.66
N ALA A 390 -5.15 41.22 -16.54
CA ALA A 390 -4.30 41.42 -17.71
C ALA A 390 -2.91 41.93 -17.31
N GLU A 391 -2.83 42.92 -16.42
CA GLU A 391 -1.56 43.43 -15.89
C GLU A 391 -0.78 42.33 -15.14
N TRP A 392 -1.49 41.55 -14.32
CA TRP A 392 -0.96 40.37 -13.63
C TRP A 392 -0.42 39.32 -14.61
N ALA A 393 -1.14 39.04 -15.70
CA ALA A 393 -0.67 38.10 -16.71
C ALA A 393 0.65 38.59 -17.30
N VAL A 394 0.73 39.87 -17.71
CA VAL A 394 1.97 40.48 -18.23
C VAL A 394 3.13 40.27 -17.26
N LYS A 395 2.92 40.62 -15.97
CA LYS A 395 3.89 40.42 -14.90
C LYS A 395 4.33 38.95 -14.82
N ARG A 396 3.40 38.00 -14.81
CA ARG A 396 3.72 36.56 -14.77
C ARG A 396 4.72 36.16 -15.84
N THR A 397 4.46 36.51 -17.09
CA THR A 397 5.33 36.11 -18.20
C THR A 397 6.70 36.80 -18.17
N LEU A 398 6.78 38.05 -17.72
CA LEU A 398 8.07 38.71 -17.52
C LEU A 398 8.89 38.00 -16.43
N PHE A 399 8.25 37.64 -15.31
CA PHE A 399 8.92 36.85 -14.27
C PHE A 399 9.33 35.46 -14.76
N GLN A 400 8.50 34.78 -15.57
CA GLN A 400 8.87 33.48 -16.16
C GLN A 400 10.12 33.55 -17.05
N ALA A 401 10.35 34.66 -17.76
CA ALA A 401 11.46 34.79 -18.70
C ALA A 401 12.74 35.39 -18.11
N PHE A 402 12.61 36.20 -17.06
CA PHE A 402 13.70 37.03 -16.54
C PHE A 402 14.06 36.77 -15.07
N CYS A 403 13.15 36.20 -14.27
CA CYS A 403 13.44 35.87 -12.87
C CYS A 403 14.19 34.53 -12.78
N ARG A 404 15.45 34.57 -12.34
CA ARG A 404 16.27 33.36 -12.11
C ARG A 404 16.25 32.87 -10.66
N LYS A 405 15.61 33.61 -9.76
CA LYS A 405 15.45 33.19 -8.37
C LYS A 405 14.22 32.30 -8.21
N PRO A 406 14.23 31.34 -7.28
CA PRO A 406 13.05 30.57 -6.94
C PRO A 406 11.88 31.51 -6.58
N LEU A 407 10.77 31.35 -7.30
CA LEU A 407 9.60 32.23 -7.21
C LEU A 407 8.34 31.37 -7.12
N ILE A 408 7.58 31.53 -6.05
CA ILE A 408 6.30 30.87 -5.82
C ILE A 408 5.19 31.80 -6.27
N TRP A 409 4.37 31.32 -7.21
CA TRP A 409 3.25 32.07 -7.76
C TRP A 409 1.93 31.48 -7.27
N LEU A 410 1.27 32.16 -6.32
CA LEU A 410 0.02 31.69 -5.73
C LEU A 410 -1.17 32.10 -6.61
N GLU A 411 -1.75 31.16 -7.35
CA GLU A 411 -2.82 31.47 -8.32
C GLU A 411 -4.19 31.77 -7.69
N SER A 412 -4.45 31.36 -6.44
CA SER A 412 -5.75 31.51 -5.78
C SER A 412 -5.64 31.56 -4.26
N TYR A 413 -6.72 32.02 -3.61
CA TYR A 413 -6.87 32.02 -2.16
C TYR A 413 -6.91 30.61 -1.57
N GLU A 414 -7.28 29.59 -2.35
CA GLU A 414 -7.21 28.20 -1.90
C GLU A 414 -5.79 27.64 -1.97
N ALA A 415 -4.99 28.08 -2.93
CA ALA A 415 -3.60 27.66 -3.05
C ALA A 415 -2.80 28.07 -1.80
N SER A 416 -3.08 29.24 -1.22
CA SER A 416 -2.44 29.68 0.01
C SER A 416 -2.82 28.84 1.23
N LYS A 417 -4.06 28.36 1.32
CA LYS A 417 -4.49 27.44 2.39
C LYS A 417 -3.74 26.10 2.31
N ARG A 418 -3.50 25.58 1.10
CA ARG A 418 -2.71 24.35 0.90
C ARG A 418 -1.25 24.53 1.31
N VAL A 419 -0.64 25.65 0.91
CA VAL A 419 0.72 26.01 1.33
C VAL A 419 0.81 26.20 2.84
N LEU A 420 -0.16 26.91 3.45
CA LEU A 420 -0.27 27.06 4.91
C LEU A 420 -0.33 25.73 5.63
N ALA A 421 -1.19 24.82 5.18
CA ALA A 421 -1.41 23.55 5.86
C ALA A 421 -0.18 22.62 5.76
N SER A 422 0.53 22.66 4.63
CA SER A 422 1.83 22.00 4.45
C SER A 422 2.91 22.60 5.37
N MET A 423 3.00 23.93 5.47
CA MET A 423 3.98 24.62 6.31
C MET A 423 3.66 24.55 7.81
N ALA A 424 2.38 24.42 8.18
CA ALA A 424 1.93 24.32 9.56
C ALA A 424 2.09 22.91 10.16
N GLY A 425 2.47 21.92 9.35
CA GLY A 425 2.61 20.53 9.79
C GLY A 425 1.28 19.92 10.22
N ASP A 426 0.17 20.31 9.59
CA ASP A 426 -1.12 19.68 9.87
C ASP A 426 -1.14 18.27 9.26
N ALA A 427 -1.25 17.25 10.11
CA ALA A 427 -1.29 15.85 9.71
C ALA A 427 -2.41 15.52 8.70
N SER A 428 -3.48 16.31 8.69
CA SER A 428 -4.62 16.12 7.79
C SER A 428 -4.38 16.63 6.36
N ALA A 429 -3.40 17.52 6.15
CA ALA A 429 -3.29 18.30 4.92
C ALA A 429 -2.36 17.71 3.84
N GLY A 430 -1.58 16.68 4.18
CA GLY A 430 -0.62 16.07 3.26
C GLY A 430 0.48 17.04 2.80
N PRO A 431 1.18 16.75 1.69
CA PRO A 431 2.30 17.56 1.20
C PRO A 431 1.91 18.97 0.73
N GLY A 432 0.65 19.17 0.31
CA GLY A 432 0.09 20.48 -0.08
C GLY A 432 0.58 21.06 -1.41
N PHE A 433 1.26 20.28 -2.26
CA PHE A 433 1.66 20.69 -3.61
C PHE A 433 1.44 19.58 -4.64
N ASP A 434 1.31 20.00 -5.90
CA ASP A 434 1.18 19.11 -7.04
C ASP A 434 2.54 18.92 -7.72
N TYR A 435 2.88 17.68 -8.06
CA TYR A 435 4.11 17.32 -8.73
C TYR A 435 3.81 16.78 -10.13
N LYS A 436 4.73 16.98 -11.08
CA LYS A 436 4.67 16.38 -12.41
C LYS A 436 5.90 15.52 -12.62
N VAL A 437 5.72 14.21 -12.54
CA VAL A 437 6.76 13.25 -12.90
C VAL A 437 7.06 13.37 -14.40
N LYS A 438 8.32 13.29 -14.78
CA LYS A 438 8.73 13.39 -16.20
C LYS A 438 8.11 12.25 -17.01
N GLY A 439 7.50 12.60 -18.14
CA GLY A 439 6.76 11.65 -18.99
C GLY A 439 5.25 11.63 -18.74
N GLU A 440 4.77 12.12 -17.60
CA GLU A 440 3.33 12.24 -17.34
C GLU A 440 2.68 13.39 -18.11
N LEU A 441 1.39 13.27 -18.41
CA LEU A 441 0.65 14.29 -19.18
C LEU A 441 0.46 15.59 -18.38
N GLY A 442 0.17 15.49 -17.08
CA GLY A 442 -0.16 16.63 -16.22
C GLY A 442 0.44 16.50 -14.81
N SER A 443 0.32 17.58 -14.04
CA SER A 443 0.63 17.56 -12.61
C SER A 443 -0.53 16.93 -11.82
N ALA A 444 -0.22 16.26 -10.71
CA ALA A 444 -1.18 15.73 -9.75
C ALA A 444 -0.64 15.90 -8.32
N PRO A 445 -1.44 15.75 -7.26
CA PRO A 445 -0.92 15.86 -5.90
C PRO A 445 0.17 14.80 -5.65
N LEU A 446 1.23 15.16 -4.89
CA LEU A 446 2.44 14.32 -4.77
C LEU A 446 2.14 12.87 -4.37
N LEU A 447 1.22 12.64 -3.42
CA LEU A 447 0.92 11.28 -2.95
C LEU A 447 0.18 10.46 -4.01
N ASP A 448 -0.60 11.09 -4.90
CA ASP A 448 -1.21 10.42 -6.06
C ASP A 448 -0.12 9.98 -7.03
N CYS A 449 0.89 10.82 -7.26
CA CYS A 449 2.05 10.45 -8.06
C CYS A 449 2.80 9.26 -7.44
N PHE A 450 2.95 9.22 -6.12
CA PHE A 450 3.56 8.07 -5.43
C PHE A 450 2.75 6.78 -5.63
N VAL A 451 1.44 6.82 -5.40
CA VAL A 451 0.56 5.66 -5.60
C VAL A 451 0.59 5.18 -7.05
N ALA A 452 0.54 6.10 -8.01
CA ALA A 452 0.61 5.78 -9.44
C ALA A 452 1.94 5.13 -9.82
N ALA A 453 3.07 5.72 -9.41
CA ALA A 453 4.40 5.23 -9.74
C ALA A 453 4.71 3.88 -9.06
N ALA A 454 4.40 3.74 -7.77
CA ALA A 454 4.57 2.47 -7.05
C ALA A 454 3.65 1.39 -7.62
N GLY A 455 2.37 1.70 -7.83
CA GLY A 455 1.43 0.76 -8.43
C GLY A 455 1.87 0.31 -9.82
N PHE A 456 2.47 1.19 -10.63
CA PHE A 456 3.07 0.81 -11.91
C PHE A 456 4.24 -0.16 -11.74
N ILE A 457 5.19 0.13 -10.84
CA ILE A 457 6.35 -0.73 -10.56
C ILE A 457 5.90 -2.12 -10.08
N GLU A 458 4.98 -2.18 -9.14
CA GLU A 458 4.45 -3.42 -8.58
C GLU A 458 3.64 -4.23 -9.60
N ASN A 459 2.90 -3.56 -10.49
CA ASN A 459 2.20 -4.21 -11.60
C ASN A 459 3.15 -4.89 -12.59
N LEU A 460 4.43 -4.46 -12.63
CA LEU A 460 5.49 -5.15 -13.36
C LEU A 460 6.11 -6.31 -12.56
N GLY A 461 5.62 -6.59 -11.35
CA GLY A 461 6.12 -7.63 -10.46
C GLY A 461 7.42 -7.26 -9.75
N LEU A 462 7.76 -5.97 -9.67
CA LEU A 462 8.98 -5.48 -9.04
C LEU A 462 8.70 -4.93 -7.64
N ASP A 463 9.64 -5.14 -6.72
CA ASP A 463 9.65 -4.44 -5.43
C ASP A 463 10.05 -2.97 -5.61
N VAL A 464 9.33 -2.05 -4.96
CA VAL A 464 9.51 -0.61 -5.18
C VAL A 464 10.88 -0.11 -4.72
N PRO A 465 11.33 -0.37 -3.48
CA PRO A 465 12.69 -0.05 -3.06
C PRO A 465 13.78 -0.61 -3.98
N ASP A 466 13.70 -1.89 -4.35
CA ASP A 466 14.71 -2.53 -5.19
C ASP A 466 14.72 -1.95 -6.62
N ALA A 467 13.55 -1.69 -7.20
CA ALA A 467 13.44 -1.09 -8.52
C ALA A 467 14.03 0.32 -8.55
N VAL A 468 13.69 1.16 -7.56
CA VAL A 468 14.24 2.51 -7.41
C VAL A 468 15.76 2.47 -7.25
N GLY A 469 16.28 1.54 -6.45
CA GLY A 469 17.73 1.40 -6.21
C GLY A 469 18.54 1.08 -7.47
N ARG A 470 17.89 0.59 -8.54
CA ARG A 470 18.52 0.28 -9.83
C ARG A 470 18.35 1.41 -10.86
N MET A 471 17.58 2.45 -10.55
CA MET A 471 17.38 3.59 -11.46
C MET A 471 18.64 4.48 -11.50
N SER A 472 18.81 5.20 -12.61
CA SER A 472 19.92 6.14 -12.80
C SER A 472 19.38 7.44 -13.39
N PHE A 473 19.77 8.56 -12.77
CA PHE A 473 19.31 9.91 -13.13
C PHE A 473 20.50 10.84 -13.35
N ALA A 474 20.30 11.87 -14.17
CA ALA A 474 21.27 12.97 -14.26
C ALA A 474 21.31 13.76 -12.94
N GLN A 475 22.42 14.46 -12.68
CA GLN A 475 22.65 15.16 -11.40
C GLN A 475 21.62 16.27 -11.14
N ASP A 476 21.14 16.89 -12.20
CA ASP A 476 20.15 17.97 -12.24
C ASP A 476 18.71 17.47 -12.42
N ASP A 477 18.49 16.17 -12.66
CA ASP A 477 17.13 15.64 -12.84
C ASP A 477 16.39 15.61 -11.48
N PRO A 478 15.30 16.37 -11.31
CA PRO A 478 14.57 16.43 -10.04
C PRO A 478 13.90 15.11 -9.67
N ASP A 479 13.60 14.23 -10.64
CA ASP A 479 12.93 12.96 -10.38
C ASP A 479 13.78 12.00 -9.56
N ARG A 480 15.10 12.20 -9.47
CA ARG A 480 15.95 11.42 -8.55
C ARG A 480 15.49 11.56 -7.10
N TYR A 481 15.06 12.77 -6.70
CA TYR A 481 14.52 13.01 -5.36
C TYR A 481 13.14 12.40 -5.20
N PHE A 482 12.34 12.42 -6.28
CA PHE A 482 11.00 11.85 -6.30
C PHE A 482 11.04 10.34 -6.06
N PHE A 483 11.86 9.61 -6.82
CA PHE A 483 11.94 8.15 -6.69
C PHE A 483 12.62 7.72 -5.38
N GLU A 484 13.64 8.44 -4.88
CA GLU A 484 14.21 8.16 -3.56
C GLU A 484 13.17 8.38 -2.44
N ALA A 485 12.37 9.44 -2.53
CA ALA A 485 11.28 9.70 -1.60
C ALA A 485 10.17 8.64 -1.69
N LEU A 486 9.82 8.21 -2.91
CA LEU A 486 8.87 7.14 -3.17
C LEU A 486 9.29 5.83 -2.51
N SER A 487 10.54 5.41 -2.68
CA SER A 487 11.07 4.18 -2.07
C SER A 487 10.90 4.17 -0.55
N ARG A 488 11.23 5.28 0.12
CA ARG A 488 11.07 5.43 1.57
C ARG A 488 9.59 5.49 1.98
N TYR A 489 8.80 6.26 1.25
CA TYR A 489 7.38 6.45 1.53
C TYR A 489 6.61 5.14 1.38
N TRP A 490 6.83 4.40 0.30
CA TRP A 490 6.05 3.21 -0.02
C TRP A 490 6.24 2.13 1.04
N ARG A 491 7.49 1.86 1.45
CA ARG A 491 7.78 0.95 2.55
C ARG A 491 7.08 1.37 3.85
N ALA A 492 7.20 2.65 4.21
CA ALA A 492 6.54 3.17 5.41
C ALA A 492 5.02 3.11 5.32
N PHE A 493 4.46 3.24 4.11
CA PHE A 493 3.03 3.18 3.85
C PHE A 493 2.49 1.76 3.96
N GLU A 494 3.19 0.76 3.42
CA GLU A 494 2.83 -0.64 3.63
C GLU A 494 2.82 -1.01 5.11
N ASP A 495 3.87 -0.62 5.85
CA ASP A 495 3.94 -0.83 7.31
C ASP A 495 2.76 -0.14 8.03
N HIS A 496 2.48 1.12 7.67
CA HIS A 496 1.37 1.91 8.24
C HIS A 496 0.00 1.26 7.97
N LEU A 497 -0.21 0.67 6.80
CA LEU A 497 -1.44 -0.04 6.47
C LEU A 497 -1.57 -1.36 7.24
N LEU A 498 -0.47 -2.11 7.36
CA LEU A 498 -0.41 -3.36 8.12
C LEU A 498 -0.67 -3.16 9.61
N ASP A 499 -0.20 -2.05 10.19
CA ASP A 499 -0.39 -1.67 11.60
C ASP A 499 -1.84 -1.23 11.92
N GLN A 500 -2.71 -1.09 10.92
CA GLN A 500 -4.12 -0.80 11.15
C GLN A 500 -4.83 -1.97 11.86
N SER A 501 -5.93 -1.67 12.55
CA SER A 501 -6.79 -2.68 13.18
C SER A 501 -8.23 -2.52 12.69
N PRO A 502 -8.73 -3.38 11.79
CA PRO A 502 -8.07 -4.55 11.21
C PRO A 502 -6.93 -4.20 10.23
N PRO A 503 -5.99 -5.13 9.96
CA PRO A 503 -4.85 -4.87 9.07
C PRO A 503 -5.33 -4.58 7.65
N VAL A 504 -4.64 -3.67 6.97
CA VAL A 504 -4.91 -3.27 5.59
C VAL A 504 -3.70 -3.62 4.73
N MET A 505 -3.93 -4.07 3.48
CA MET A 505 -2.88 -4.24 2.48
C MET A 505 -3.37 -3.76 1.11
N THR A 506 -2.43 -3.35 0.25
CA THR A 506 -2.72 -3.15 -1.18
C THR A 506 -2.88 -4.50 -1.86
N TYR A 507 -3.63 -4.54 -2.95
CA TYR A 507 -3.77 -5.78 -3.73
C TYR A 507 -2.43 -6.26 -4.28
N ASN A 508 -1.58 -5.33 -4.73
CA ASN A 508 -0.22 -5.64 -5.19
C ASN A 508 0.60 -6.33 -4.11
N ARG A 509 0.55 -5.84 -2.86
CA ARG A 509 1.21 -6.49 -1.73
C ARG A 509 0.67 -7.89 -1.48
N MET A 510 -0.65 -8.07 -1.57
CA MET A 510 -1.27 -9.39 -1.45
C MET A 510 -0.79 -10.35 -2.55
N PHE A 511 -0.61 -9.89 -3.79
CA PHE A 511 -0.03 -10.70 -4.86
C PHE A 511 1.43 -11.04 -4.61
N ALA A 512 2.22 -10.09 -4.12
CA ALA A 512 3.63 -10.31 -3.79
C ALA A 512 3.82 -11.44 -2.77
N LEU A 513 2.90 -11.62 -1.82
CA LEU A 513 2.91 -12.73 -0.85
C LEU A 513 2.87 -14.11 -1.51
N PHE A 514 2.34 -14.23 -2.73
CA PHE A 514 2.24 -15.49 -3.46
C PHE A 514 3.03 -15.46 -4.78
N SER A 515 4.14 -14.73 -4.77
CA SER A 515 5.06 -14.65 -5.90
C SER A 515 6.19 -15.68 -5.80
N GLU A 516 7.02 -15.76 -6.83
CA GLU A 516 8.25 -16.57 -6.86
C GLU A 516 9.23 -16.21 -5.72
N HIS A 517 9.08 -15.03 -5.13
CA HIS A 517 9.91 -14.55 -4.01
C HIS A 517 9.43 -15.06 -2.64
N SER A 518 8.26 -15.69 -2.55
CA SER A 518 7.73 -16.24 -1.30
C SER A 518 6.97 -17.57 -1.49
N PRO A 519 7.61 -18.60 -2.08
CA PRO A 519 6.95 -19.86 -2.41
C PRO A 519 6.43 -20.62 -1.17
N GLU A 520 7.02 -20.38 0.01
CA GLU A 520 6.59 -20.94 1.29
C GLU A 520 5.17 -20.56 1.68
N ASN A 521 4.68 -19.39 1.27
CA ASN A 521 3.32 -18.94 1.60
C ASN A 521 2.25 -19.80 0.94
N PHE A 522 2.54 -20.43 -0.21
CA PHE A 522 1.63 -21.41 -0.82
C PHE A 522 1.42 -22.64 0.07
N LYS A 523 2.40 -23.01 0.91
CA LYS A 523 2.30 -24.15 1.83
C LYS A 523 1.41 -23.86 3.03
N LEU A 524 1.18 -22.58 3.34
CA LEU A 524 0.34 -22.12 4.45
C LEU A 524 -1.15 -22.06 4.07
N LEU A 525 -1.48 -22.13 2.79
CA LEU A 525 -2.86 -22.25 2.33
C LEU A 525 -3.40 -23.62 2.77
N GLY A 526 -4.24 -23.62 3.81
CA GLY A 526 -4.79 -24.87 4.37
C GLY A 526 -5.56 -25.71 3.34
N MET A 527 -5.70 -27.02 3.62
CA MET A 527 -6.35 -27.99 2.71
C MET A 527 -7.74 -27.56 2.18
N ARG A 528 -8.46 -26.69 2.90
CA ARG A 528 -9.75 -26.12 2.48
C ARG A 528 -9.68 -25.18 1.27
N CYS A 529 -8.53 -24.53 1.01
CA CYS A 529 -8.32 -23.69 -0.16
C CYS A 529 -7.65 -24.45 -1.32
N SER A 530 -6.73 -25.36 -1.02
CA SER A 530 -6.05 -26.18 -2.05
C SER A 530 -6.96 -27.23 -2.70
N GLY A 531 -8.08 -27.63 -2.05
CA GLY A 531 -9.10 -28.49 -2.66
C GLY A 531 -9.84 -27.86 -3.87
N ARG A 532 -9.67 -26.56 -4.14
CA ARG A 532 -10.16 -25.89 -5.36
C ARG A 532 -9.08 -25.64 -6.42
N PHE A 533 -7.81 -25.93 -6.11
CA PHE A 533 -6.68 -25.78 -7.03
C PHE A 533 -6.04 -27.13 -7.42
N ARG A 534 -6.34 -28.21 -6.68
CA ARG A 534 -6.04 -29.59 -7.08
C ARG A 534 -7.30 -30.26 -7.61
N THR A 535 -7.58 -30.07 -8.89
CA THR A 535 -8.31 -31.03 -9.76
C THR A 535 -7.86 -30.84 -11.18
#